data_AF-A0A822D5I4-F1
#
_entry.id   AF-A0A822D5I4-F1
#
_cell.length_a   1.000
_cell.length_b   1.000
_cell.length_c   1.000
_cell.angle_alpha   90.00
_cell.angle_beta   90.00
_cell.angle_gamma   90.00
#
_symmetry.space_group_name_H-M   'P 1'
#
loop_
_entity.id
_entity.type
_entity.pdbx_description
1 polymer ?
#
loop_
_entity_poly.entity_id
_entity_poly.type
_entity_poly.pdbx_seq_one_letter_code
_entity_poly.pdbx_strand_id
1 'polypeptide(L)'
;EIEIFYAVKNWHDYYYFNQKDQWKPFDNIVSKIRLILMSMSELLKIVRYSNLFDLNQIMDAIDIIHSETNLLINVNNNKNNCKNYRGRLRLNENIATKTYDAQVVEGEVKQSLLDGDIINYDLDRGYTRHLIDDVHNICVKLDGPSIINHIKLLLWDKDTRAYSYYIEVSVDNITWTRIIDYRLYLCRSWQKLYFSPIVA
;
A
#
# COMPACT_ATOMS: atom_id res chain seq x y z
N GLU A 1 8.72 9.63 2.94
CA GLU A 1 9.20 10.68 2.02
C GLU A 1 10.00 11.77 2.73
N ILE A 2 9.57 12.18 3.93
CA ILE A 2 10.24 13.25 4.67
C ILE A 2 11.74 13.05 4.93
N GLU A 3 12.19 11.83 5.20
CA GLU A 3 13.61 11.53 5.37
C GLU A 3 14.42 11.76 4.08
N ILE A 4 13.84 11.41 2.93
CA ILE A 4 14.45 11.68 1.62
C ILE A 4 14.55 13.19 1.40
N PHE A 5 13.51 13.93 1.76
CA PHE A 5 13.54 15.39 1.71
C PHE A 5 14.63 15.96 2.62
N TYR A 6 14.75 15.50 3.87
CA TYR A 6 15.83 15.93 4.76
C TYR A 6 17.22 15.59 4.22
N ALA A 7 17.39 14.40 3.64
CA ALA A 7 18.65 14.01 3.01
C ALA A 7 19.01 14.96 1.86
N VAL A 8 18.03 15.28 0.99
CA VAL A 8 18.23 16.22 -0.12
C VAL A 8 18.51 17.64 0.39
N LYS A 9 17.81 18.10 1.43
CA LYS A 9 18.03 19.40 2.06
C LYS A 9 19.44 19.50 2.67
N ASN A 10 19.84 18.54 3.49
CA ASN A 10 21.17 18.53 4.10
C ASN A 10 22.27 18.48 3.04
N TRP A 11 22.03 17.75 1.95
CA TRP A 11 22.92 17.69 0.82
C TRP A 11 22.99 19.03 0.07
N HIS A 12 21.86 19.68 -0.20
CA HIS A 12 21.81 21.04 -0.76
C HIS A 12 22.62 22.03 0.08
N ASP A 13 22.35 22.07 1.39
CA ASP A 13 22.98 23.01 2.31
C ASP A 13 24.50 22.81 2.35
N TYR A 14 24.98 21.56 2.37
CA TYR A 14 26.41 21.26 2.32
C TYR A 14 27.09 21.78 1.04
N TYR A 15 26.45 21.67 -0.13
CA TYR A 15 27.02 22.16 -1.38
C TYR A 15 26.93 23.69 -1.51
N TYR A 16 25.85 24.30 -1.02
CA TYR A 16 25.67 25.75 -1.00
C TYR A 16 26.77 26.44 -0.20
N PHE A 17 27.11 25.91 0.99
CA PHE A 17 28.15 26.50 1.84
C PHE A 17 29.58 26.28 1.31
N ASN A 18 29.83 25.23 0.53
CA ASN A 18 31.17 24.88 0.06
C ASN A 18 31.55 25.46 -1.32
N GLN A 19 30.70 26.33 -1.91
CA GLN A 19 30.95 27.04 -3.19
C GLN A 19 31.51 26.17 -4.33
N LYS A 20 31.15 24.87 -4.38
CA LYS A 20 31.42 24.03 -5.55
C LYS A 20 30.33 24.32 -6.57
N ASP A 21 30.73 24.90 -7.70
CA ASP A 21 29.89 25.39 -8.79
C ASP A 21 28.58 24.63 -9.00
N GLN A 22 27.53 25.42 -9.23
CA GLN A 22 26.16 25.05 -9.57
C GLN A 22 26.01 23.62 -10.11
N TRP A 23 25.63 22.71 -9.22
CA TRP A 23 25.38 21.33 -9.60
C TRP A 23 24.04 21.26 -10.35
N LYS A 24 24.11 21.31 -11.69
CA LYS A 24 22.98 21.21 -12.64
C LYS A 24 21.99 20.04 -12.42
N PRO A 25 22.33 18.91 -11.78
CA PRO A 25 21.34 17.88 -11.48
C PRO A 25 20.48 18.12 -10.23
N PHE A 26 20.61 19.25 -9.53
CA PHE A 26 19.78 19.55 -8.35
C PHE A 26 18.29 19.57 -8.68
N ASP A 27 17.89 20.28 -9.74
CA ASP A 27 16.50 20.38 -10.19
C ASP A 27 15.93 19.00 -10.59
N ASN A 28 16.79 18.14 -11.14
CA ASN A 28 16.44 16.76 -11.48
C ASN A 28 16.20 15.88 -10.25
N ILE A 29 16.80 16.18 -9.10
CA ILE A 29 16.61 15.43 -7.86
C ILE A 29 15.38 15.97 -7.12
N VAL A 30 15.22 17.29 -7.07
CA VAL A 30 14.06 17.95 -6.44
C VAL A 30 12.76 17.52 -7.12
N SER A 31 12.74 17.43 -8.45
CA SER A 31 11.59 16.93 -9.21
C SER A 31 11.24 15.44 -8.97
N LYS A 32 12.14 14.66 -8.33
CA LYS A 32 11.87 13.25 -7.96
C LYS A 32 11.29 13.09 -6.57
N ILE A 33 11.28 14.15 -5.75
CA ILE A 33 10.65 14.16 -4.43
C ILE A 33 9.14 14.20 -4.63
N ARG A 34 8.43 13.29 -3.99
CA ARG A 34 6.98 13.13 -4.15
C ARG A 34 6.25 13.85 -3.03
N LEU A 35 5.98 15.13 -3.20
CA LEU A 35 5.29 15.96 -2.21
C LEU A 35 3.92 15.38 -1.79
N ILE A 36 3.23 14.69 -2.71
CA ILE A 36 1.92 14.06 -2.50
C ILE A 36 1.95 12.95 -1.41
N LEU A 37 3.14 12.39 -1.13
CA LEU A 37 3.32 11.36 -0.09
C LEU A 37 3.63 11.93 1.30
N MET A 38 3.75 13.24 1.44
CA MET A 38 4.05 13.92 2.71
C MET A 38 2.76 14.31 3.43
N SER A 39 2.83 14.46 4.75
CA SER A 39 1.67 14.95 5.50
C SER A 39 1.52 16.47 5.33
N MET A 40 0.30 16.98 5.49
CA MET A 40 0.00 18.41 5.35
C MET A 40 0.85 19.28 6.30
N SER A 41 1.05 18.81 7.54
CA SER A 41 1.87 19.51 8.53
C SER A 41 3.33 19.61 8.08
N GLU A 42 3.87 18.60 7.42
CA GLU A 42 5.23 18.57 6.90
C GLU A 42 5.41 19.51 5.71
N LEU A 43 4.44 19.53 4.79
CA LEU A 43 4.47 20.44 3.64
C LEU A 43 4.49 21.90 4.10
N LEU A 44 3.62 22.27 5.05
CA LEU A 44 3.49 23.65 5.51
C LEU A 44 4.59 24.09 6.48
N LYS A 45 5.11 23.20 7.33
CA LYS A 45 6.10 23.56 8.37
C LYS A 45 7.55 23.30 7.97
N ILE A 46 7.80 22.39 7.04
CA ILE A 46 9.17 21.97 6.71
C ILE A 46 9.47 22.36 5.27
N VAL A 47 8.67 21.89 4.32
CA VAL A 47 8.93 22.10 2.88
C VAL A 47 8.80 23.58 2.52
N ARG A 48 7.73 24.25 2.98
CA ARG A 48 7.53 25.68 2.74
C ARG A 48 8.67 26.56 3.22
N TYR A 49 9.25 26.27 4.40
CA TYR A 49 10.34 27.08 4.96
C TYR A 49 11.72 26.75 4.38
N SER A 50 11.83 25.67 3.62
CA SER A 50 13.08 25.26 2.99
C SER A 50 13.42 26.06 1.73
N ASN A 51 12.45 26.76 1.14
CA ASN A 51 12.58 27.44 -0.17
C ASN A 51 13.12 26.56 -1.31
N LEU A 52 13.04 25.22 -1.17
CA LEU A 52 13.47 24.27 -2.21
C LEU A 52 12.43 24.09 -3.33
N PHE A 53 11.17 24.45 -3.07
CA PHE A 53 10.05 24.32 -4.00
C PHE A 53 9.33 25.65 -4.14
N ASP A 54 8.75 25.90 -5.33
CA ASP A 54 7.87 27.05 -5.54
C ASP A 54 6.55 26.87 -4.76
N LEU A 55 5.96 27.98 -4.32
CA LEU A 55 4.69 27.95 -3.58
C LEU A 55 3.58 27.28 -4.39
N ASN A 56 3.54 27.49 -5.70
CA ASN A 56 2.52 26.89 -6.57
C ASN A 56 2.64 25.36 -6.59
N GLN A 57 3.85 24.81 -6.64
CA GLN A 57 4.06 23.35 -6.61
C GLN A 57 3.62 22.73 -5.29
N ILE A 58 3.79 23.45 -4.18
CA ILE A 58 3.31 23.00 -2.86
C ILE A 58 1.78 23.05 -2.82
N MET A 59 1.16 24.11 -3.34
CA MET A 59 -0.30 24.23 -3.41
C MET A 59 -0.92 23.18 -4.32
N ASP A 60 -0.36 22.93 -5.50
CA ASP A 60 -0.82 21.87 -6.41
C ASP A 60 -0.75 20.50 -5.73
N ALA A 61 0.33 20.21 -4.99
CA ALA A 61 0.45 18.96 -4.23
C ALA A 61 -0.61 18.85 -3.13
N ILE A 62 -0.93 19.96 -2.45
CA ILE A 62 -1.98 20.03 -1.43
C ILE A 62 -3.36 19.77 -2.03
N ASP A 63 -3.66 20.38 -3.17
CA ASP A 63 -4.94 20.23 -3.88
C ASP A 63 -5.12 18.78 -4.36
N ILE A 64 -4.04 18.13 -4.81
CA ILE A 64 -4.06 16.69 -5.15
C ILE A 64 -4.35 15.85 -3.90
N ILE A 65 -3.65 16.09 -2.78
CA ILE A 65 -3.89 15.37 -1.53
C ILE A 65 -5.35 15.53 -1.07
N HIS A 66 -5.89 16.75 -1.11
CA HIS A 66 -7.26 17.03 -0.67
C HIS A 66 -8.31 16.47 -1.63
N SER A 67 -8.11 16.59 -2.93
CA SER A 67 -9.03 16.02 -3.92
C SER A 67 -9.07 14.49 -3.79
N GLU A 68 -7.93 13.82 -3.60
CA GLU A 68 -7.89 12.37 -3.36
C GLU A 68 -8.62 11.96 -2.07
N THR A 69 -8.46 12.70 -0.96
CA THR A 69 -9.23 12.42 0.27
C THR A 69 -10.74 12.56 0.09
N ASN A 70 -11.17 13.41 -0.84
CA ASN A 70 -12.59 13.64 -1.15
C ASN A 70 -13.11 12.77 -2.31
N LEU A 71 -12.24 12.02 -3.01
CA LEU A 71 -12.58 11.20 -4.18
C LEU A 71 -12.99 9.75 -3.83
N LEU A 72 -13.57 9.52 -2.64
CA LEU A 72 -14.44 8.36 -2.43
C LEU A 72 -15.74 8.40 -3.29
N ILE A 73 -15.94 9.44 -4.11
CA ILE A 73 -17.20 9.68 -4.86
C ILE A 73 -17.10 9.43 -6.38
N ASN A 74 -15.93 9.40 -7.04
CA ASN A 74 -15.89 9.22 -8.51
C ASN A 74 -15.44 7.82 -8.94
N VAL A 75 -16.42 6.93 -9.05
CA VAL A 75 -16.32 5.52 -9.48
C VAL A 75 -15.85 5.32 -10.94
N ASN A 76 -15.62 6.36 -11.75
CA ASN A 76 -15.52 6.18 -13.21
C ASN A 76 -14.24 6.63 -13.93
N ASN A 77 -13.14 7.01 -13.25
CA ASN A 77 -11.88 7.28 -13.95
C ASN A 77 -10.75 6.33 -13.53
N ASN A 78 -10.55 5.36 -14.40
CA ASN A 78 -9.54 4.31 -14.38
C ASN A 78 -8.08 4.82 -14.26
N LYS A 79 -7.28 4.01 -13.56
CA LYS A 79 -5.82 3.75 -13.71
C LYS A 79 -4.76 4.57 -12.97
N ASN A 80 -5.00 5.77 -12.44
CA ASN A 80 -3.88 6.60 -11.94
C ASN A 80 -4.03 7.20 -10.52
N ASN A 81 -4.91 6.65 -9.67
CA ASN A 81 -5.11 7.18 -8.29
C ASN A 81 -4.31 6.45 -7.19
N CYS A 82 -3.45 5.50 -7.55
CA CYS A 82 -2.50 4.97 -6.57
C CYS A 82 -1.36 5.97 -6.45
N LYS A 83 -1.21 6.61 -5.29
CA LYS A 83 -0.01 7.40 -5.01
C LYS A 83 1.20 6.53 -5.38
N ASN A 84 2.20 7.13 -6.00
CA ASN A 84 3.41 6.42 -6.42
C ASN A 84 4.23 6.02 -5.18
N TYR A 85 3.74 5.07 -4.40
CA TYR A 85 4.45 4.51 -3.26
C TYR A 85 5.71 3.80 -3.74
N ARG A 86 6.74 3.76 -2.89
CA ARG A 86 7.91 2.93 -3.12
C ARG A 86 7.66 1.61 -2.42
N GLY A 87 7.80 0.51 -3.16
CA GLY A 87 7.69 -0.84 -2.62
C GLY A 87 8.90 -1.68 -3.00
N ARG A 88 9.20 -2.68 -2.18
CA ARG A 88 10.21 -3.69 -2.47
C ARG A 88 9.62 -4.72 -3.44
N LEU A 89 10.32 -5.02 -4.53
CA LEU A 89 9.95 -6.09 -5.44
C LEU A 89 10.78 -7.34 -5.15
N ARG A 90 10.11 -8.47 -4.91
CA ARG A 90 10.73 -9.80 -4.86
C ARG A 90 10.07 -10.68 -5.91
N LEU A 91 10.89 -11.26 -6.80
CA LEU A 91 10.39 -12.02 -7.94
C LEU A 91 10.04 -13.44 -7.52
N ASN A 92 8.83 -13.89 -7.86
CA ASN A 92 8.36 -15.26 -7.66
C ASN A 92 8.41 -15.79 -6.22
N GLU A 93 8.50 -14.89 -5.23
CA GLU A 93 8.51 -15.25 -3.80
C GLU A 93 7.17 -14.89 -3.15
N ASN A 94 6.68 -15.76 -2.27
CA ASN A 94 5.53 -15.44 -1.42
C ASN A 94 5.98 -14.62 -0.21
N ILE A 95 5.73 -13.32 -0.27
CA ILE A 95 6.01 -12.38 0.83
C ILE A 95 5.03 -12.50 1.99
N ALA A 96 3.84 -13.08 1.78
CA ALA A 96 2.84 -13.32 2.82
C ALA A 96 3.15 -14.64 3.56
N THR A 97 4.30 -14.69 4.23
CA THR A 97 4.74 -15.84 5.02
C THR A 97 5.34 -15.37 6.33
N LYS A 98 5.22 -16.19 7.39
CA LYS A 98 5.82 -15.88 8.70
C LYS A 98 7.34 -15.69 8.64
N THR A 99 8.01 -16.31 7.65
CA THR A 99 9.45 -16.16 7.42
C THR A 99 9.84 -14.75 6.97
N TYR A 100 8.91 -14.01 6.37
CA TYR A 100 9.08 -12.62 5.98
C TYR A 100 8.29 -11.68 6.87
N ASP A 101 8.16 -12.02 8.16
CA ASP A 101 7.51 -11.21 9.20
C ASP A 101 6.09 -10.72 8.83
N ALA A 102 5.41 -11.42 7.90
CA ALA A 102 4.02 -11.15 7.59
C ALA A 102 3.13 -11.65 8.74
N GLN A 103 2.17 -10.81 9.13
CA GLN A 103 1.33 -11.02 10.30
C GLN A 103 -0.14 -10.81 9.95
N VAL A 104 -1.01 -11.61 10.55
CA VAL A 104 -2.46 -11.39 10.48
C VAL A 104 -2.85 -10.44 11.60
N VAL A 105 -3.27 -9.23 11.26
CA VAL A 105 -3.65 -8.18 12.23
C VAL A 105 -5.07 -8.42 12.72
N GLU A 106 -5.98 -8.71 11.81
CA GLU A 106 -7.41 -8.91 12.08
C GLU A 106 -7.89 -10.26 11.55
N GLY A 107 -8.88 -10.83 12.24
CA GLY A 107 -9.42 -12.17 11.98
C GLY A 107 -9.26 -13.12 13.19
N GLU A 108 -10.13 -14.11 13.25
CA GLU A 108 -10.08 -15.21 14.20
C GLU A 108 -9.08 -16.28 13.73
N VAL A 109 -8.39 -16.95 14.67
CA VAL A 109 -7.42 -18.02 14.35
C VAL A 109 -6.30 -17.53 13.41
N LYS A 110 -5.66 -16.41 13.79
CA LYS A 110 -4.61 -15.69 13.04
C LYS A 110 -3.41 -16.56 12.64
N GLN A 111 -3.13 -17.61 13.40
CA GLN A 111 -1.94 -18.44 13.22
C GLN A 111 -2.01 -19.33 11.96
N SER A 112 -3.21 -19.65 11.49
CA SER A 112 -3.44 -20.63 10.41
C SER A 112 -3.42 -20.04 9.00
N LEU A 113 -3.52 -18.71 8.83
CA LEU A 113 -3.58 -18.13 7.48
C LEU A 113 -2.24 -18.19 6.74
N LEU A 114 -1.13 -18.06 7.48
CA LEU A 114 0.23 -17.88 6.94
C LEU A 114 1.19 -18.99 7.39
N ASP A 115 0.69 -20.13 7.87
CA ASP A 115 1.52 -21.27 8.30
C ASP A 115 2.01 -22.13 7.13
N GLY A 116 1.42 -21.97 5.94
CA GLY A 116 1.78 -22.72 4.74
C GLY A 116 1.13 -24.10 4.66
N ASP A 117 0.26 -24.47 5.60
CA ASP A 117 -0.47 -25.73 5.53
C ASP A 117 -1.71 -25.56 4.66
N ILE A 118 -1.72 -26.27 3.53
CA ILE A 118 -2.82 -26.26 2.55
C ILE A 118 -3.58 -27.59 2.52
N ILE A 119 -3.24 -28.53 3.41
CA ILE A 119 -3.74 -29.91 3.36
C ILE A 119 -4.50 -30.24 4.65
N ASN A 120 -3.92 -29.91 5.81
CA ASN A 120 -4.42 -30.35 7.12
C ASN A 120 -5.32 -29.30 7.79
N TYR A 121 -6.35 -28.86 7.08
CA TYR A 121 -7.43 -28.05 7.64
C TYR A 121 -8.70 -28.89 7.80
N ASP A 122 -9.39 -28.71 8.92
CA ASP A 122 -10.61 -29.39 9.30
C ASP A 122 -11.62 -28.39 9.88
N LEU A 123 -12.74 -28.86 10.45
CA LEU A 123 -13.81 -27.96 10.92
C LEU A 123 -13.36 -27.03 12.07
N ASP A 124 -12.30 -27.37 12.80
CA ASP A 124 -11.89 -26.65 14.01
C ASP A 124 -10.56 -25.90 13.85
N ARG A 125 -9.72 -26.25 12.88
CA ARG A 125 -8.39 -25.64 12.66
C ARG A 125 -8.01 -25.50 11.19
N GLY A 126 -7.00 -24.65 10.94
CA GLY A 126 -6.39 -24.51 9.60
C GLY A 126 -7.06 -23.46 8.72
N TYR A 127 -7.88 -22.58 9.28
CA TYR A 127 -8.48 -21.47 8.55
C TYR A 127 -8.67 -20.25 9.44
N THR A 128 -8.65 -19.06 8.84
CA THR A 128 -8.97 -17.79 9.50
C THR A 128 -10.36 -17.35 9.05
N ARG A 129 -11.14 -16.81 9.98
CA ARG A 129 -12.51 -16.35 9.74
C ARG A 129 -12.78 -15.00 10.38
N HIS A 130 -13.83 -14.34 9.93
CA HIS A 130 -14.44 -13.19 10.60
C HIS A 130 -15.96 -13.37 10.54
N LEU A 131 -16.68 -12.74 11.44
CA LEU A 131 -18.14 -12.74 11.43
C LEU A 131 -18.63 -11.75 10.38
N ILE A 132 -19.58 -12.21 9.55
CA ILE A 132 -20.31 -11.34 8.63
C ILE A 132 -21.22 -10.48 9.52
N ASP A 133 -21.12 -9.15 9.40
CA ASP A 133 -21.76 -8.11 10.23
C ASP A 133 -20.95 -7.56 11.41
N ASP A 134 -19.72 -8.05 11.64
CA ASP A 134 -18.80 -7.44 12.61
C ASP A 134 -17.95 -6.34 11.95
N VAL A 135 -17.37 -5.45 12.76
CA VAL A 135 -16.47 -4.38 12.30
C VAL A 135 -15.12 -4.93 11.82
N HIS A 136 -14.82 -6.19 12.13
CA HIS A 136 -13.53 -6.82 11.89
C HIS A 136 -13.45 -7.47 10.51
N ASN A 137 -12.34 -7.21 9.81
CA ASN A 137 -12.02 -7.85 8.54
C ASN A 137 -10.93 -8.91 8.73
N ILE A 138 -10.54 -9.59 7.66
CA ILE A 138 -9.29 -10.35 7.65
C ILE A 138 -8.21 -9.44 7.07
N CYS A 139 -7.30 -8.97 7.94
CA CYS A 139 -6.25 -8.04 7.55
C CYS A 139 -4.88 -8.71 7.68
N VAL A 140 -4.13 -8.74 6.58
CA VAL A 140 -2.75 -9.27 6.53
C VAL A 140 -1.80 -8.11 6.34
N LYS A 141 -0.91 -7.91 7.32
CA LYS A 141 0.17 -6.95 7.28
C LYS A 141 1.45 -7.63 6.80
N LEU A 142 2.06 -7.07 5.76
CA LEU A 142 3.37 -7.46 5.26
C LEU A 142 4.48 -6.77 6.09
N ASP A 143 5.72 -7.28 6.03
CA ASP A 143 6.90 -6.66 6.70
C ASP A 143 7.11 -5.19 6.31
N GLY A 144 6.77 -4.84 5.08
CA GLY A 144 6.75 -3.47 4.62
C GLY A 144 6.18 -3.32 3.21
N PRO A 145 6.18 -2.08 2.68
CA PRO A 145 5.63 -1.78 1.37
C PRO A 145 6.25 -2.66 0.29
N SER A 146 5.44 -3.47 -0.36
CA SER A 146 5.87 -4.51 -1.28
C SER A 146 5.06 -4.48 -2.56
N ILE A 147 5.72 -4.74 -3.68
CA ILE A 147 5.05 -4.78 -4.98
C ILE A 147 4.46 -6.18 -5.19
N ILE A 148 3.14 -6.26 -5.32
CA ILE A 148 2.40 -7.49 -5.57
C ILE A 148 1.55 -7.38 -6.83
N ASN A 149 1.36 -8.50 -7.51
CA ASN A 149 0.53 -8.62 -8.72
C ASN A 149 -0.30 -9.92 -8.75
N HIS A 150 -0.15 -10.76 -7.73
CA HIS A 150 -0.74 -12.08 -7.67
C HIS A 150 -1.08 -12.44 -6.23
N ILE A 151 -2.34 -12.78 -5.99
CA ILE A 151 -2.82 -13.30 -4.71
C ILE A 151 -3.38 -14.70 -4.94
N LYS A 152 -2.99 -15.62 -4.07
CA LYS A 152 -3.60 -16.96 -3.99
C LYS A 152 -4.36 -17.06 -2.69
N LEU A 153 -5.62 -17.45 -2.77
CA LEU A 153 -6.49 -17.66 -1.61
C LEU A 153 -7.12 -19.04 -1.71
N LEU A 154 -7.06 -19.81 -0.62
CA LEU A 154 -7.80 -21.06 -0.51
C LEU A 154 -9.08 -20.77 0.28
N LEU A 155 -10.23 -20.85 -0.39
CA LEU A 155 -11.52 -20.83 0.27
C LEU A 155 -11.87 -22.24 0.75
N TRP A 156 -12.64 -22.33 1.84
CA TRP A 156 -13.13 -23.61 2.35
C TRP A 156 -13.84 -24.40 1.26
N ASP A 157 -13.39 -25.64 1.03
CA ASP A 157 -13.84 -26.50 -0.06
C ASP A 157 -14.12 -27.95 0.38
N LYS A 158 -14.18 -28.21 1.69
CA LYS A 158 -14.57 -29.53 2.23
C LYS A 158 -16.08 -29.79 2.16
N ASP A 159 -16.87 -28.80 1.76
CA ASP A 159 -18.31 -28.91 1.59
C ASP A 159 -18.80 -28.09 0.37
N THR A 160 -20.11 -27.92 0.25
CA THR A 160 -20.76 -27.21 -0.86
C THR A 160 -20.91 -25.70 -0.65
N ARG A 161 -20.26 -25.11 0.35
CA ARG A 161 -20.35 -23.66 0.59
C ARG A 161 -19.69 -22.87 -0.53
N ALA A 162 -20.15 -21.65 -0.75
CA ALA A 162 -19.56 -20.70 -1.68
C ALA A 162 -19.43 -19.35 -0.99
N TYR A 163 -18.46 -18.56 -1.44
CA TYR A 163 -18.12 -17.26 -0.84
C TYR A 163 -18.13 -16.16 -1.89
N SER A 164 -18.60 -14.99 -1.49
CA SER A 164 -18.46 -13.73 -2.23
C SER A 164 -17.55 -12.82 -1.42
N TYR A 165 -16.59 -12.16 -2.07
CA TYR A 165 -15.60 -11.33 -1.37
C TYR A 165 -15.10 -10.19 -2.25
N TYR A 166 -14.43 -9.23 -1.63
CA TYR A 166 -13.61 -8.23 -2.31
C TYR A 166 -12.25 -8.19 -1.62
N ILE A 167 -11.23 -7.69 -2.33
CA ILE A 167 -9.89 -7.49 -1.77
C ILE A 167 -9.52 -6.04 -1.93
N GLU A 168 -9.09 -5.45 -0.82
CA GLU A 168 -8.57 -4.10 -0.74
C GLU A 168 -7.12 -4.14 -0.27
N VAL A 169 -6.35 -3.14 -0.71
CA VAL A 169 -4.93 -2.98 -0.39
C VAL A 169 -4.70 -1.56 0.11
N SER A 170 -3.85 -1.41 1.12
CA SER A 170 -3.46 -0.14 1.70
C SER A 170 -2.02 -0.17 2.14
N VAL A 171 -1.30 0.93 1.88
CA VAL A 171 0.08 1.14 2.33
C VAL A 171 0.13 1.82 3.70
N ASP A 172 -0.91 2.59 4.04
CA ASP A 172 -0.96 3.42 5.25
C ASP A 172 -2.02 2.99 6.27
N ASN A 173 -2.76 1.91 6.00
CA ASN A 173 -3.87 1.40 6.81
C ASN A 173 -5.01 2.42 7.00
N ILE A 174 -5.06 3.47 6.17
CA ILE A 174 -6.06 4.54 6.23
C ILE A 174 -6.80 4.61 4.90
N THR A 175 -6.04 4.66 3.80
CA THR A 175 -6.58 4.71 2.44
C THR A 175 -6.53 3.33 1.82
N TRP A 176 -7.70 2.78 1.52
CA TRP A 176 -7.85 1.44 0.97
C TRP A 176 -8.30 1.52 -0.49
N THR A 177 -7.61 0.79 -1.35
CA THR A 177 -7.95 0.69 -2.77
C THR A 177 -8.43 -0.71 -3.09
N ARG A 178 -9.63 -0.82 -3.66
CA ARG A 178 -10.18 -2.11 -4.09
C ARG A 178 -9.53 -2.59 -5.36
N ILE A 179 -8.96 -3.79 -5.30
CA ILE A 179 -8.21 -4.40 -6.41
C ILE A 179 -8.98 -5.56 -7.06
N ILE A 180 -9.83 -6.24 -6.28
CA ILE A 180 -10.69 -7.33 -6.73
C ILE A 180 -12.08 -7.12 -6.12
N ASP A 181 -13.11 -7.25 -6.95
CA ASP A 181 -14.51 -7.16 -6.51
C ASP A 181 -15.30 -8.37 -7.02
N TYR A 182 -15.41 -9.39 -6.17
CA TYR A 182 -16.18 -10.60 -6.43
C TYR A 182 -17.43 -10.72 -5.55
N ARG A 183 -18.00 -9.58 -5.14
CA ARG A 183 -19.21 -9.55 -4.29
C ARG A 183 -20.44 -10.19 -4.93
N LEU A 184 -20.49 -10.25 -6.27
CA LEU A 184 -21.59 -10.83 -7.04
C LEU A 184 -21.31 -12.26 -7.54
N TYR A 185 -20.17 -12.84 -7.18
CA TYR A 185 -19.75 -14.15 -7.65
C TYR A 185 -19.76 -15.17 -6.51
N LEU A 186 -19.94 -16.45 -6.88
CA LEU A 186 -19.88 -17.59 -5.96
C LEU A 186 -18.55 -18.31 -6.16
N CYS A 187 -17.57 -18.01 -5.31
CA CYS A 187 -16.22 -18.56 -5.37
C CYS A 187 -16.07 -19.77 -4.42
N ARG A 188 -15.23 -20.74 -4.80
CA ARG A 188 -14.94 -21.98 -4.04
C ARG A 188 -13.51 -22.45 -4.26
N SER A 189 -12.91 -23.08 -3.26
CA SER A 189 -11.55 -23.63 -3.32
C SER A 189 -10.50 -22.58 -3.75
N TRP A 190 -9.43 -23.01 -4.42
CA TRP A 190 -8.31 -22.17 -4.85
C TRP A 190 -8.72 -21.04 -5.80
N GLN A 191 -8.49 -19.81 -5.35
CA GLN A 191 -8.58 -18.58 -6.13
C GLN A 191 -7.16 -18.13 -6.49
N LYS A 192 -6.89 -17.95 -7.78
CA LYS A 192 -5.63 -17.39 -8.29
C LYS A 192 -5.95 -16.06 -8.97
N LEU A 193 -5.61 -14.96 -8.30
CA LEU A 193 -6.02 -13.61 -8.67
C LEU A 193 -4.82 -12.85 -9.20
N TYR A 194 -4.87 -12.48 -10.47
CA TYR A 194 -3.82 -11.70 -11.13
C TYR A 194 -4.33 -10.30 -11.42
N PHE A 195 -3.51 -9.29 -11.12
CA PHE A 195 -3.83 -7.88 -11.32
C PHE A 195 -2.56 -7.10 -11.68
N SER A 196 -2.73 -5.86 -12.13
CA SER A 196 -1.59 -4.97 -12.42
C SER A 196 -0.73 -4.76 -11.17
N PRO A 197 0.61 -4.70 -11.27
CA PRO A 197 1.46 -4.51 -10.11
C PRO A 197 1.09 -3.26 -9.31
N ILE A 198 0.87 -3.43 -8.01
CA ILE A 198 0.55 -2.38 -7.04
C ILE A 198 1.45 -2.51 -5.82
N VAL A 199 1.58 -1.42 -5.05
CA VAL A 199 2.27 -1.44 -3.77
C VAL A 199 1.24 -1.70 -2.67
N ALA A 200 1.50 -2.74 -1.88
CA ALA A 200 0.75 -3.13 -0.70
C ALA A 200 1.60 -2.95 0.55
#